data_AF-A0A659QGF6-F1
#
_entry.id   AF-A0A659QGF6-F1
#
_cell.length_a   1.000
_cell.length_b   1.000
_cell.length_c   1.000
_cell.angle_alpha   90.00
_cell.angle_beta   90.00
_cell.angle_gamma   90.00
#
_symmetry.space_group_name_H-M   'P 1'
#
loop_
_entity.id
_entity.type
_entity.pdbx_description
1 polymer ?
#
loop_
_entity_poly.entity_id
_entity_poly.type
_entity_poly.pdbx_seq_one_letter_code
_entity_poly.pdbx_strand_id
1 'polypeptide(L)'
;ILEFNFDRDINGAARDVQAAINAAQSLLPSGMPSRPTYRKANPSDAPIMILTLTSESWSQGKLYDFASTQLAQTIAQIDGVGDVDVGGSSLPAVRVGLNPQALFNQGVSLDQVREALDSANVRRPQGAQGDSV
;
A
#
# COMPACT_ATOMS: atom_id res chain seq x y z
N ILE A 1 11.04 -3.29 17.59
CA ILE A 1 11.09 -1.86 17.97
C ILE A 1 12.56 -1.53 18.18
N LEU A 2 13.06 -0.44 17.60
CA LEU A 2 14.43 0.03 17.85
C LEU A 2 14.34 1.17 18.84
N GLU A 3 15.08 1.07 19.94
CA GLU A 3 15.13 2.11 20.97
C GLU A 3 16.47 2.84 20.89
N PHE A 4 16.41 4.16 21.00
CA PHE A 4 17.58 5.03 20.99
C PHE A 4 17.63 5.80 22.31
N ASN A 5 18.84 6.12 22.76
CA ASN A 5 19.02 7.00 23.92
C ASN A 5 18.35 8.36 23.67
N PHE A 6 17.78 8.97 24.71
CA PHE A 6 17.05 10.24 24.61
C PHE A 6 17.87 11.39 23.99
N ASP A 7 19.18 11.38 24.18
CA ASP A 7 20.10 12.41 23.70
C ASP A 7 20.42 12.28 22.19
N ARG A 8 19.99 11.18 21.57
CA ARG A 8 20.24 10.93 20.15
C ARG A 8 19.20 11.64 19.29
N ASP A 9 19.67 12.44 18.35
CA ASP A 9 18.81 13.02 17.32
C ASP A 9 18.11 11.90 16.52
N ILE A 10 16.79 11.88 16.62
CA ILE A 10 15.93 10.92 15.95
C ILE A 10 16.06 11.01 14.42
N ASN A 11 16.44 12.17 13.87
CA ASN A 11 16.68 12.34 12.44
C ASN A 11 18.00 11.70 12.00
N GLY A 12 19.03 11.75 12.85
CA GLY A 12 20.28 11.01 12.66
C GLY A 12 20.03 9.50 12.72
N ALA A 13 19.34 9.04 13.77
CA ALA A 13 18.96 7.64 13.91
C ALA A 13 18.13 7.10 12.73
N ALA A 14 17.17 7.89 12.24
CA ALA A 14 16.38 7.54 11.05
C ALA A 14 17.25 7.34 9.80
N ARG A 15 18.24 8.22 9.58
CA ARG A 15 19.19 8.09 8.45
C ARG A 15 20.04 6.83 8.57
N ASP A 16 20.51 6.52 9.76
CA ASP A 16 21.30 5.31 10.01
C ASP A 16 20.49 4.03 9.77
N VAL A 17 19.22 4.01 10.18
CA VAL A 17 18.30 2.89 9.91
C VAL A 17 18.06 2.74 8.40
N GLN A 18 17.82 3.83 7.68
CA GLN A 18 17.65 3.78 6.22
C GLN A 18 18.92 3.26 5.52
N ALA A 19 20.11 3.69 5.98
CA ALA A 19 21.38 3.22 5.45
C ALA A 19 21.58 1.71 5.71
N ALA A 20 21.24 1.24 6.90
CA ALA A 20 21.31 -0.18 7.25
C ALA A 20 20.32 -1.03 6.42
N ILE A 21 19.09 -0.55 6.22
CA ILE A 21 18.11 -1.19 5.33
C ILE A 21 18.67 -1.28 3.91
N ASN A 22 19.27 -0.20 3.41
CA ASN A 22 19.87 -0.15 2.07
C ASN A 22 21.03 -1.15 1.92
N ALA A 23 21.91 -1.24 2.92
CA ALA A 23 23.02 -2.19 2.92
C ALA A 23 22.55 -3.64 2.98
N ALA A 24 21.46 -3.93 3.69
CA ALA A 24 20.90 -5.26 3.81
C ALA A 24 20.06 -5.71 2.60
N GLN A 25 19.78 -4.82 1.63
CA GLN A 25 18.87 -5.12 0.51
C GLN A 25 19.24 -6.37 -0.28
N SER A 26 20.54 -6.67 -0.45
CA SER A 26 21.01 -7.84 -1.18
C SER A 26 20.84 -9.16 -0.41
N LEU A 27 20.66 -9.09 0.91
CA LEU A 27 20.43 -10.23 1.79
C LEU A 27 18.94 -10.52 2.01
N LEU A 28 18.07 -9.65 1.48
CA LEU A 28 16.63 -9.79 1.60
C LEU A 28 16.08 -10.79 0.56
N PRO A 29 15.20 -11.73 0.97
CA PRO A 29 14.50 -12.60 0.04
C PRO A 29 13.78 -11.85 -1.08
N SER A 30 13.95 -12.31 -2.33
CA SER A 30 13.36 -11.69 -3.53
C SER A 30 11.83 -11.81 -3.60
N GLY A 31 11.23 -12.73 -2.83
CA GLY A 31 9.78 -12.96 -2.79
C GLY A 31 9.01 -12.10 -1.79
N MET A 32 9.61 -11.06 -1.23
CA MET A 32 8.91 -10.22 -0.24
C MET A 32 7.79 -9.39 -0.89
N PRO A 33 6.56 -9.40 -0.32
CA PRO A 33 5.44 -8.60 -0.83
C PRO A 33 5.70 -7.09 -0.77
N SER A 34 6.46 -6.64 0.24
CA SER A 34 6.87 -5.26 0.42
C SER A 34 8.26 -5.19 1.02
N ARG A 35 8.98 -4.11 0.73
CA ARG A 35 10.31 -3.86 1.29
C ARG A 35 10.18 -3.46 2.77
N PRO A 36 11.19 -3.72 3.61
CA PRO A 36 11.22 -3.21 4.96
C PRO A 36 11.12 -1.67 4.97
N THR A 37 10.22 -1.13 5.78
CA THR A 37 10.08 0.30 6.03
C THR A 37 10.33 0.60 7.50
N TYR A 38 10.68 1.85 7.80
CA TYR A 38 10.78 2.33 9.17
C TYR A 38 9.87 3.55 9.36
N ARG A 39 9.42 3.75 10.59
CA ARG A 39 8.72 4.96 11.01
C ARG A 39 9.20 5.34 12.40
N LYS A 40 9.19 6.63 12.69
CA LYS A 40 9.38 7.11 14.06
C LYS A 40 8.13 6.71 14.84
N ALA A 41 8.31 5.97 15.92
CA ALA A 41 7.20 5.61 16.81
C ALA A 41 7.37 6.43 18.08
N ASN A 42 6.34 7.18 18.47
CA ASN A 42 6.30 7.84 19.77
C ASN A 42 5.34 7.05 20.68
N PRO A 43 5.85 6.40 21.75
CA PRO A 43 5.04 5.58 22.64
C PRO A 43 3.93 6.34 23.39
N SER A 44 3.95 7.68 23.36
CA SER A 44 2.94 8.54 23.96
C SER A 44 1.87 9.03 22.98
N ASP A 45 1.82 8.51 21.75
CA ASP A 45 0.86 8.90 20.72
C ASP A 45 -0.55 8.38 21.03
N ALA A 46 -1.28 9.09 21.89
CA ALA A 46 -2.74 8.97 21.97
C ALA A 46 -3.37 9.75 20.80
N PRO A 47 -4.43 9.23 20.15
CA PRO A 47 -5.11 9.96 19.08
C PRO A 47 -5.63 11.31 19.59
N ILE A 48 -5.22 12.40 18.94
CA ILE A 48 -5.71 13.75 19.25
C ILE A 48 -7.13 14.00 18.72
N MET A 49 -7.55 13.23 17.70
CA MET A 49 -8.87 13.31 17.07
C MET A 49 -9.25 11.94 16.50
N ILE A 50 -10.53 11.57 16.63
CA ILE A 50 -11.11 10.37 16.00
C ILE A 50 -12.29 10.82 15.15
N LEU A 51 -12.29 10.43 13.88
CA LEU A 51 -13.35 10.73 12.92
C LEU A 51 -14.04 9.44 12.49
N THR A 52 -15.36 9.46 12.43
CA THR A 52 -16.16 8.33 11.96
C THR A 52 -16.87 8.72 10.67
N LEU A 53 -16.72 7.91 9.62
CA LEU A 53 -17.40 8.10 8.35
C LEU A 53 -18.61 7.17 8.26
N THR A 54 -19.78 7.73 7.94
CA THR A 54 -21.01 7.00 7.68
C THR A 54 -21.64 7.47 6.38
N SER A 55 -22.36 6.58 5.69
CA SER A 55 -23.12 6.92 4.47
C SER A 55 -24.27 5.95 4.30
N GLU A 56 -25.41 6.46 3.84
CA GLU A 56 -26.59 5.65 3.47
C GLU A 56 -26.47 5.08 2.05
N SER A 57 -25.63 5.68 1.20
CA SER A 57 -25.52 5.32 -0.23
C SER A 57 -24.24 4.58 -0.58
N TRP A 58 -23.18 4.71 0.22
CA TRP A 58 -21.88 4.10 -0.05
C TRP A 58 -21.68 2.87 0.82
N SER A 59 -21.16 1.80 0.22
CA SER A 59 -20.75 0.62 0.98
C SER A 59 -19.53 0.92 1.85
N GLN A 60 -19.33 0.12 2.90
CA GLN A 60 -18.21 0.27 3.83
C GLN A 60 -16.84 0.24 3.13
N GLY A 61 -16.69 -0.61 2.10
CA GLY A 61 -15.47 -0.67 1.29
C GLY A 61 -15.22 0.60 0.46
N LYS A 62 -16.28 1.23 -0.08
CA LYS A 62 -16.16 2.52 -0.79
C LYS A 62 -15.80 3.66 0.17
N LEU A 63 -16.40 3.68 1.36
CA LEU A 63 -16.04 4.65 2.39
C LEU A 63 -14.59 4.50 2.83
N TYR A 64 -14.13 3.26 3.00
CA TYR A 64 -12.74 2.99 3.34
C TYR A 64 -11.77 3.40 2.23
N ASP A 65 -12.10 3.11 0.97
CA ASP A 65 -11.31 3.55 -0.18
C ASP A 65 -11.19 5.07 -0.23
N PHE A 66 -12.30 5.81 -0.09
CA PHE A 66 -12.28 7.26 -0.01
C PHE A 66 -11.49 7.78 1.19
N ALA A 67 -11.69 7.17 2.37
CA ALA A 67 -10.99 7.56 3.58
C ALA A 67 -9.48 7.37 3.44
N SER A 68 -9.01 6.27 2.86
CA SER A 68 -7.59 5.93 2.72
C SER A 68 -6.89 6.66 1.56
N THR A 69 -7.57 6.81 0.42
CA THR A 69 -6.96 7.38 -0.80
C THR A 69 -7.07 8.90 -0.89
N GLN A 70 -8.10 9.50 -0.29
CA GLN A 70 -8.34 10.93 -0.40
C GLN A 70 -8.28 11.62 0.96
N LEU A 71 -9.08 11.20 1.94
CA LEU A 71 -9.19 11.92 3.21
C LEU A 71 -7.90 11.85 4.02
N ALA A 72 -7.35 10.65 4.23
CA ALA A 72 -6.12 10.46 4.99
C ALA A 72 -4.93 11.17 4.35
N GLN A 73 -4.81 11.09 3.02
CA GLN A 73 -3.77 11.82 2.27
C GLN A 73 -3.89 13.33 2.43
N THR A 74 -5.11 13.87 2.52
CA THR A 74 -5.35 15.30 2.72
C THR A 74 -5.02 15.71 4.15
N ILE A 75 -5.43 14.93 5.16
CA ILE A 75 -5.15 15.24 6.57
C ILE A 75 -3.66 15.14 6.87
N ALA A 76 -2.97 14.14 6.31
CA ALA A 76 -1.52 13.95 6.50
C ALA A 76 -0.67 15.10 5.94
N GLN A 77 -1.23 15.96 5.06
CA GLN A 77 -0.55 17.14 4.54
C GLN A 77 -0.71 18.38 5.44
N ILE A 78 -1.58 18.32 6.46
CA ILE A 78 -1.79 19.43 7.39
C ILE A 78 -0.58 19.53 8.32
N ASP A 79 -0.03 20.74 8.47
CA ASP A 79 1.10 20.97 9.35
C ASP A 79 0.76 20.61 10.81
N GLY A 80 1.68 19.91 11.48
CA GLY A 80 1.47 19.36 12.81
C GLY A 80 0.78 17.98 12.87
N VAL A 81 0.32 17.42 11.76
CA VAL A 81 -0.18 16.03 11.72
C VAL A 81 0.99 15.07 11.58
N GLY A 82 1.19 14.23 12.61
CA GLY A 82 2.26 13.23 12.63
C GLY A 82 1.90 11.89 11.99
N ASP A 83 0.68 11.39 12.25
CA ASP A 83 0.20 10.11 11.73
C ASP A 83 -1.32 10.17 11.53
N VAL A 84 -1.81 9.42 10.54
CA VAL A 84 -3.24 9.28 10.24
C VAL A 84 -3.53 7.81 9.98
N ASP A 85 -4.31 7.20 10.86
CA ASP A 85 -4.75 5.81 10.72
C ASP A 85 -6.19 5.73 10.23
N VAL A 86 -6.46 4.77 9.33
CA VAL A 86 -7.79 4.51 8.76
C VAL A 86 -8.17 3.06 9.06
N GLY A 87 -9.13 2.91 9.96
CA GLY A 87 -9.65 1.62 10.40
C GLY A 87 -11.11 1.38 10.01
N GLY A 88 -11.61 0.18 10.37
CA GLY A 88 -13.03 -0.16 10.27
C GLY A 88 -13.45 -0.92 9.02
N SER A 89 -12.60 -1.05 7.99
CA SER A 89 -12.82 -1.95 6.84
C SER A 89 -11.50 -2.23 6.12
N SER A 90 -11.55 -2.71 4.88
CA SER A 90 -10.38 -2.94 4.02
C SER A 90 -10.60 -2.34 2.64
N LEU A 91 -9.51 -2.04 1.94
CA LEU A 91 -9.58 -1.66 0.52
C LEU A 91 -10.39 -2.71 -0.27
N PRO A 92 -11.27 -2.28 -1.19
CA PRO A 92 -11.99 -3.19 -2.05
C PRO A 92 -10.99 -3.99 -2.90
N ALA A 93 -11.05 -5.32 -2.81
CA ALA A 93 -10.22 -6.22 -3.59
C ALA A 93 -11.03 -6.84 -4.73
N VAL A 94 -10.49 -6.80 -5.96
CA VAL A 94 -11.07 -7.53 -7.10
C VAL A 94 -10.84 -9.02 -6.86
N ARG A 95 -11.93 -9.78 -6.74
CA ARG A 95 -11.88 -11.24 -6.59
C ARG A 95 -12.25 -11.90 -7.91
N VAL A 96 -11.36 -12.73 -8.44
CA VAL A 96 -11.63 -13.52 -9.65
C VAL A 96 -12.05 -14.93 -9.23
N GLY A 97 -13.33 -15.25 -9.45
CA GLY A 97 -13.86 -16.61 -9.27
C GLY A 97 -13.79 -17.38 -10.57
N LEU A 98 -13.15 -18.54 -10.58
CA LEU A 98 -13.03 -19.39 -11.76
C LEU A 98 -14.10 -20.49 -11.73
N ASN A 99 -14.72 -20.75 -12.88
CA ASN A 99 -15.61 -21.90 -13.08
C ASN A 99 -14.85 -22.99 -13.86
N PRO A 100 -14.35 -24.04 -13.19
CA PRO A 100 -13.50 -25.05 -13.83
C PRO A 100 -14.21 -25.78 -14.97
N GLN A 101 -15.52 -25.99 -14.85
CA GLN A 101 -16.28 -26.75 -15.84
C GLN A 101 -16.52 -25.94 -17.13
N ALA A 102 -16.77 -24.64 -17.00
CA ALA A 102 -16.85 -23.75 -18.15
C ALA A 102 -15.48 -23.60 -18.84
N LEU A 103 -14.40 -23.50 -18.07
CA LEU A 103 -13.03 -23.41 -18.59
C LEU A 103 -12.64 -24.69 -19.35
N PHE A 104 -12.96 -25.86 -18.78
CA PHE A 104 -12.71 -27.15 -19.43
C PHE A 104 -13.47 -27.28 -20.76
N ASN A 105 -14.75 -26.87 -20.81
CA ASN A 105 -15.55 -26.89 -22.03
C ASN A 105 -15.02 -25.94 -23.12
N GLN A 106 -14.28 -24.89 -22.73
CA GLN A 106 -13.64 -23.93 -23.64
C GLN A 106 -12.19 -24.33 -23.98
N GLY A 107 -11.68 -25.44 -23.43
CA GLY A 107 -10.29 -25.86 -23.60
C GLY A 107 -9.26 -24.93 -22.93
N VAL A 108 -9.68 -24.11 -21.96
CA VAL A 108 -8.82 -23.14 -21.26
C VAL A 108 -8.31 -23.74 -19.95
N SER A 109 -6.99 -23.72 -19.74
CA SER A 109 -6.38 -24.18 -18.49
C SER A 109 -6.38 -23.08 -17.41
N LEU A 110 -6.28 -23.48 -16.14
CA LEU A 110 -6.17 -22.52 -15.03
C LEU A 110 -4.90 -21.66 -15.14
N ASP A 111 -3.80 -22.24 -15.65
CA ASP A 111 -2.54 -21.51 -15.86
C ASP A 111 -2.66 -20.43 -16.93
N GLN A 112 -3.42 -20.70 -18.01
CA GLN A 112 -3.69 -19.69 -19.03
C GLN A 112 -4.48 -18.51 -18.47
N VAL A 113 -5.42 -18.76 -17.55
CA VAL A 113 -6.15 -17.67 -16.88
C VAL A 113 -5.22 -16.85 -15.99
N ARG A 114 -4.30 -17.49 -15.27
CA ARG A 114 -3.29 -16.80 -14.45
C ARG A 114 -2.39 -15.93 -15.32
N GLU A 115 -1.82 -16.47 -16.39
CA GLU A 115 -0.96 -15.71 -17.31
C GLU A 115 -1.70 -14.53 -17.95
N ALA A 116 -2.98 -14.72 -18.32
CA ALA A 116 -3.82 -13.65 -18.84
C ALA A 116 -4.00 -12.52 -17.82
N LEU A 117 -4.33 -12.84 -16.57
CA LEU A 117 -4.46 -11.85 -15.48
C LEU A 117 -3.14 -11.13 -15.21
N ASP A 118 -2.03 -11.85 -15.14
CA ASP A 118 -0.70 -11.27 -14.92
C ASP A 118 -0.33 -10.31 -16.06
N SER A 119 -0.61 -10.70 -17.31
CA SER A 119 -0.34 -9.88 -18.50
C SER A 119 -1.23 -8.63 -18.60
N ALA A 120 -2.49 -8.73 -18.15
CA ALA A 120 -3.44 -7.62 -18.14
C ALA A 120 -3.16 -6.62 -17.01
N ASN A 121 -2.60 -7.08 -15.89
CA ASN A 121 -2.26 -6.24 -14.75
C ASN A 121 -0.88 -5.55 -14.87
N VAL A 122 -0.27 -5.57 -16.06
CA VAL A 122 0.99 -4.86 -16.30
C VAL A 122 0.72 -3.42 -16.71
N ARG A 123 1.13 -2.46 -15.88
CA ARG A 123 1.23 -1.04 -16.26
C ARG A 123 2.45 -0.84 -17.16
N ARG A 124 2.29 -1.07 -18.48
CA ARG A 124 3.33 -0.78 -19.48
C ARG A 124 3.21 0.66 -19.99
N PRO A 125 4.30 1.42 -20.13
CA PRO A 125 4.27 2.67 -20.86
C PRO A 125 3.90 2.36 -22.32
N GLN A 126 2.82 2.96 -22.83
CA GLN A 126 2.35 2.71 -24.20
C GLN A 126 3.20 3.37 -25.29
N GLY A 127 4.35 3.94 -24.92
CA GLY A 127 5.18 4.76 -25.79
C GLY A 127 4.52 6.12 -26.08
N ALA A 128 5.35 7.12 -26.38
CA ALA A 128 4.89 8.34 -27.03
C ALA A 128 5.38 8.27 -28.47
N GLN A 129 4.49 8.41 -29.45
CA GLN A 129 4.93 8.74 -30.80
C GLN A 129 5.37 10.20 -30.77
N GLY A 130 6.69 10.42 -30.73
CA GLY A 130 7.26 11.71 -31.05
C GLY A 130 7.05 11.95 -32.53
N ASP A 131 6.04 12.74 -32.86
CA ASP A 131 5.87 13.29 -34.20
C ASP A 131 7.13 14.10 -34.51
N SER A 132 7.99 13.53 -35.37
CA SER A 132 9.22 14.15 -35.81
C SER A 132 8.91 14.80 -37.15
N VAL A 133 8.57 16.09 -37.13
CA VAL A 133 8.52 16.97 -38.30
C VAL A 133 9.44 18.14 -38.07
#